data_AF-I1VF80-F1
#
_entry.id   AF-I1VF80-F1
#
_cell.length_a   1.000
_cell.length_b   1.000
_cell.length_c   1.000
_cell.angle_alpha   90.00
_cell.angle_beta   90.00
_cell.angle_gamma   90.00
#
_symmetry.space_group_name_H-M   'P 1'
#
loop_
_entity.id
_entity.type
_entity.pdbx_description
1 polymer ?
#
loop_
_entity_poly.entity_id
_entity_poly.type
_entity_poly.pdbx_seq_one_letter_code
_entity_poly.pdbx_strand_id
1 'polypeptide(L)'
;AKVFMADYEDALSPTWKNLMRGQVNLKDAVNGTITFHDKARNRVYKLNEKIAALFVRPRGWHLPEAHILIDGEPATGCLVDFGLYFYHNQDTFRATQGAGYGPFFYLPKMEHSREAKIWNCVFEKAEATAGIRKGSIRGTVLIETLPAVFQMDEILYELRDHSVGLNCGRW
;
A
#
# COMPACT_ATOMS: atom_id res chain seq x y z
N ALA A 1 15.50 -5.03 -9.23
CA ALA A 1 14.10 -5.44 -9.50
C ALA A 1 13.39 -4.32 -10.27
N LYS A 2 12.25 -4.62 -10.93
CA LYS A 2 11.41 -3.59 -11.57
C LYS A 2 10.43 -2.95 -10.59
N VAL A 3 9.98 -3.73 -9.61
CA VAL A 3 9.08 -3.31 -8.52
C VAL A 3 9.73 -3.64 -7.18
N PHE A 4 9.50 -2.79 -6.19
CA PHE A 4 9.79 -3.06 -4.79
C PHE A 4 8.48 -2.95 -4.01
N MET A 5 8.06 -4.05 -3.39
CA MET A 5 6.92 -4.06 -2.47
C MET A 5 7.42 -3.75 -1.07
N ALA A 6 7.14 -2.55 -0.58
CA ALA A 6 7.31 -2.20 0.82
C ALA A 6 6.17 -2.79 1.64
N ASP A 7 6.52 -3.52 2.69
CA ASP A 7 5.59 -4.42 3.37
C ASP A 7 5.27 -3.95 4.79
N TYR A 8 3.99 -3.71 5.07
CA TYR A 8 3.46 -3.52 6.42
C TYR A 8 2.80 -4.78 6.99
N GLU A 9 2.84 -5.87 6.25
CA GLU A 9 2.07 -7.08 6.51
C GLU A 9 2.98 -8.23 6.96
N ASP A 10 2.99 -9.41 6.31
CA ASP A 10 3.65 -10.61 6.89
C ASP A 10 5.14 -10.46 7.20
N ALA A 11 5.90 -9.62 6.48
CA ALA A 11 7.32 -9.41 6.75
C ALA A 11 7.60 -8.35 7.83
N LEU A 12 6.57 -7.77 8.46
CA LEU A 12 6.69 -6.73 9.48
C LEU A 12 6.01 -7.15 10.79
N SER A 13 6.75 -7.05 11.90
CA SER A 13 6.11 -7.02 13.22
C SER A 13 5.42 -5.65 13.42
N PRO A 14 4.08 -5.58 13.57
CA PRO A 14 3.31 -4.34 13.49
C PRO A 14 3.32 -3.56 14.81
N THR A 15 4.51 -3.32 15.36
CA THR A 15 4.67 -2.39 16.48
C THR A 15 4.44 -0.96 16.00
N TRP A 16 3.89 -0.09 16.86
CA TRP A 16 3.69 1.33 16.52
C TRP A 16 4.94 1.99 15.95
N LYS A 17 6.09 1.73 16.57
CA LYS A 17 7.39 2.25 16.13
C LYS A 17 7.75 1.80 14.72
N ASN A 18 7.52 0.53 14.39
CA ASN A 18 7.82 -0.01 13.06
C ASN A 18 6.89 0.59 12.00
N LEU A 19 5.59 0.64 12.28
CA LEU A 19 4.59 1.20 11.38
C LEU A 19 4.87 2.68 11.09
N MET A 20 5.00 3.50 12.12
CA MET A 20 5.23 4.94 11.94
C MET A 20 6.58 5.24 11.30
N ARG A 21 7.65 4.53 11.69
CA ARG A 21 8.95 4.69 11.03
C ARG A 21 8.91 4.22 9.58
N GLY A 22 8.15 3.17 9.27
CA GLY A 22 7.87 2.76 7.90
C GLY A 22 7.28 3.91 7.09
N GLN A 23 6.26 4.60 7.63
CA GLN A 23 5.60 5.69 6.91
C GLN A 23 6.56 6.86 6.64
N VAL A 24 7.41 7.21 7.62
CA VAL A 24 8.48 8.20 7.44
C VAL A 24 9.47 7.75 6.36
N ASN A 25 9.93 6.49 6.42
CA ASN A 25 10.85 5.95 5.42
C ASN A 25 10.26 6.00 4.01
N LEU A 26 8.99 5.63 3.85
CA LEU A 26 8.33 5.67 2.54
C LEU A 26 8.14 7.10 2.03
N LYS A 27 7.82 8.05 2.91
CA LYS A 27 7.76 9.46 2.56
C LYS A 27 9.11 9.98 2.05
N ASP A 28 10.18 9.66 2.76
CA ASP A 28 11.53 10.06 2.35
C ASP A 28 11.96 9.33 1.06
N ALA A 29 11.53 8.08 0.86
CA ALA A 29 11.81 7.35 -0.37
C ALA A 29 11.09 7.96 -1.58
N VAL A 30 9.83 8.37 -1.41
CA VAL A 30 9.05 9.04 -2.46
C VAL A 30 9.64 10.40 -2.81
N ASN A 31 10.11 11.16 -1.80
CA ASN A 31 10.78 12.44 -1.99
C ASN A 31 12.21 12.33 -2.53
N GLY A 32 12.77 11.11 -2.66
CA GLY A 32 14.14 10.89 -3.10
C GLY A 32 15.20 11.23 -2.04
N THR A 33 14.81 11.43 -0.78
CA THR A 33 15.67 11.91 0.31
C THR A 33 16.06 10.83 1.31
N ILE A 34 15.51 9.61 1.21
CA ILE A 34 15.85 8.54 2.15
C ILE A 34 17.34 8.19 2.12
N THR A 35 17.95 8.14 3.30
CA THR A 35 19.34 7.71 3.47
C THR A 35 19.47 6.82 4.70
N PHE A 36 20.48 5.95 4.72
CA PHE A 36 20.81 5.13 5.88
C PHE A 36 22.31 5.16 6.14
N HIS A 37 22.71 5.53 7.36
CA HIS A 37 24.11 5.48 7.79
C HIS A 37 24.33 4.26 8.67
N ASP A 38 25.00 3.26 8.12
CA ASP A 38 25.53 2.13 8.87
C ASP A 38 26.79 2.61 9.62
N LYS A 39 26.62 2.94 10.90
CA LYS A 39 27.73 3.41 11.76
C LYS A 39 28.80 2.34 11.97
N ALA A 40 28.42 1.05 12.01
CA ALA A 40 29.35 -0.04 12.26
C ALA A 40 30.32 -0.23 11.07
N ARG A 41 29.81 -0.05 9.85
CA ARG A 41 30.61 -0.12 8.61
C ARG A 41 31.06 1.25 8.10
N ASN A 42 30.70 2.32 8.80
CA ASN A 42 30.84 3.71 8.39
C ASN A 42 30.43 3.97 6.92
N ARG A 43 29.28 3.40 6.50
CA ARG A 43 28.80 3.49 5.12
C ARG A 43 27.45 4.18 5.03
N VAL A 44 27.31 5.11 4.09
CA VAL A 44 26.05 5.79 3.79
C VAL A 44 25.42 5.17 2.55
N TYR A 45 24.16 4.78 2.68
CA TYR A 45 23.32 4.26 1.61
C TYR A 45 22.31 5.34 1.18
N LYS A 46 22.14 5.49 -0.13
CA LYS A 46 21.21 6.43 -0.78
C LYS A 46 20.54 5.73 -1.96
N LEU A 47 19.46 6.32 -2.47
CA LEU A 47 18.81 5.84 -3.68
C LEU A 47 19.71 6.02 -4.91
N ASN A 48 19.60 5.09 -5.86
CA ASN A 48 20.19 5.24 -7.19
C ASN A 48 19.37 6.22 -8.04
N GLU A 49 19.93 6.68 -9.16
CA GLU A 49 19.19 7.53 -10.12
C GLU A 49 17.95 6.83 -10.70
N LYS A 50 18.07 5.52 -10.98
CA LYS A 50 16.97 4.67 -11.43
C LYS A 50 16.60 3.70 -10.32
N ILE A 51 15.37 3.82 -9.83
CA ILE A 51 14.81 2.98 -8.75
C ILE A 51 13.70 2.07 -9.30
N ALA A 52 13.39 1.02 -8.54
CA ALA A 52 12.22 0.19 -8.79
C ALA A 52 10.93 0.97 -8.46
N ALA A 53 9.83 0.67 -9.15
CA ALA A 53 8.53 1.24 -8.79
C ALA A 53 8.12 0.76 -7.40
N LEU A 54 7.74 1.69 -6.53
CA LEU A 54 7.33 1.40 -5.16
C LEU A 54 5.86 0.99 -5.11
N PHE A 55 5.59 -0.19 -4.58
CA PHE A 55 4.26 -0.67 -4.22
C PHE A 55 4.21 -0.84 -2.72
N VAL A 56 3.08 -0.52 -2.09
CA VAL A 56 2.88 -0.72 -0.65
C VAL A 56 1.89 -1.84 -0.40
N ARG A 57 2.26 -2.80 0.43
CA ARG A 57 1.36 -3.83 0.95
C ARG A 57 0.92 -3.43 2.36
N PRO A 58 -0.30 -2.87 2.54
CA PRO A 58 -0.84 -2.62 3.87
C PRO A 58 -1.17 -3.94 4.57
N ARG A 59 -1.42 -3.89 5.88
CA ARG A 59 -2.01 -5.02 6.63
C ARG A 59 -3.31 -5.53 5.98
N GLY A 60 -3.68 -6.78 6.24
CA GLY A 60 -4.99 -7.34 5.84
C GLY A 60 -6.15 -6.81 6.69
N TRP A 61 -7.39 -7.01 6.23
CA TRP A 61 -8.62 -6.53 6.89
C TRP A 61 -8.81 -6.97 8.34
N HIS A 62 -8.25 -8.13 8.70
CA HIS A 62 -8.39 -8.75 10.01
C HIS A 62 -7.48 -8.13 11.10
N LEU A 63 -6.52 -7.27 10.72
CA LEU A 63 -5.55 -6.70 11.67
C LEU A 63 -6.01 -5.32 12.17
N PRO A 64 -6.11 -5.10 13.48
CA PRO A 64 -6.39 -3.79 14.05
C PRO A 64 -5.13 -2.92 14.14
N GLU A 65 -5.34 -1.61 14.24
CA GLU A 65 -4.39 -0.63 14.76
C GLU A 65 -4.81 -0.21 16.18
N ALA A 66 -4.26 -0.89 17.17
CA ALA A 66 -4.65 -0.70 18.57
C ALA A 66 -4.27 0.67 19.16
N HIS A 67 -3.38 1.43 18.52
CA HIS A 67 -2.89 2.71 19.04
C HIS A 67 -3.74 3.91 18.57
N ILE A 68 -4.69 3.70 17.66
CA ILE A 68 -5.61 4.74 17.17
C ILE A 68 -7.03 4.26 17.46
N LEU A 69 -7.79 5.05 18.20
CA LEU A 69 -9.18 4.75 18.52
C LEU A 69 -10.11 5.65 17.72
N ILE A 70 -11.14 5.05 17.12
CA ILE A 70 -12.25 5.75 16.46
C ILE A 70 -13.51 5.33 17.19
N ASP A 71 -14.20 6.29 17.80
CA ASP A 71 -15.39 6.05 18.63
C ASP A 71 -15.16 5.01 19.75
N GLY A 72 -13.92 4.95 20.27
CA GLY A 72 -13.52 4.04 21.34
C GLY A 72 -12.97 2.69 20.87
N GLU A 73 -13.09 2.35 19.58
CA GLU A 73 -12.65 1.07 19.02
C GLU A 73 -11.32 1.22 18.25
N PRO A 74 -10.44 0.20 18.27
CA PRO A 74 -9.24 0.18 17.43
C PRO A 74 -9.56 0.43 15.96
N ALA A 75 -8.79 1.31 15.32
CA ALA A 75 -8.90 1.56 13.90
C ALA A 75 -8.56 0.30 13.08
N THR A 76 -9.08 0.20 11.85
CA THR A 76 -8.70 -0.88 10.93
C THR A 76 -7.29 -0.66 10.41
N GLY A 77 -6.37 -1.61 10.66
CA GLY A 77 -4.94 -1.44 10.39
C GLY A 77 -4.62 -1.12 8.93
N CYS A 78 -5.28 -1.81 8.00
CA CYS A 78 -5.08 -1.60 6.57
C CYS A 78 -5.44 -0.18 6.12
N LEU A 79 -6.46 0.44 6.74
CA LEU A 79 -6.90 1.80 6.43
C LEU A 79 -5.93 2.85 6.98
N VAL A 80 -5.30 2.57 8.12
CA VAL A 80 -4.22 3.41 8.67
C VAL A 80 -2.99 3.35 7.75
N ASP A 81 -2.57 2.15 7.36
CA ASP A 81 -1.39 1.95 6.50
C ASP A 81 -1.58 2.61 5.13
N PHE A 82 -2.72 2.33 4.48
CA PHE A 82 -3.12 2.94 3.21
C PHE A 82 -3.26 4.45 3.35
N GLY A 83 -4.01 4.92 4.35
CA GLY A 83 -4.37 6.32 4.50
C GLY A 83 -3.16 7.22 4.72
N LEU A 84 -2.24 6.82 5.61
CA LEU A 84 -1.01 7.58 5.86
C LEU A 84 -0.10 7.61 4.62
N TYR A 85 0.08 6.47 3.96
CA TYR A 85 0.91 6.42 2.76
C TYR A 85 0.30 7.26 1.63
N PHE A 86 -1.00 7.09 1.36
CA PHE A 86 -1.71 7.87 0.35
C PHE A 86 -1.62 9.37 0.64
N TYR A 87 -2.02 9.79 1.84
CA TYR A 87 -2.09 11.20 2.23
C TYR A 87 -0.74 11.91 2.10
N HIS A 88 0.35 11.27 2.52
CA HIS A 88 1.67 11.90 2.51
C HIS A 88 2.37 11.86 1.15
N ASN A 89 1.97 10.97 0.23
CA ASN A 89 2.78 10.66 -0.95
C ASN A 89 2.07 10.87 -2.27
N GLN A 90 0.73 10.91 -2.33
CA GLN A 90 0.01 10.83 -3.61
C GLN A 90 0.44 11.88 -4.64
N ASP A 91 0.59 13.15 -4.24
CA ASP A 91 0.97 14.22 -5.16
C ASP A 91 2.39 14.02 -5.71
N THR A 92 3.36 13.89 -4.82
CA THR A 92 4.78 13.70 -5.21
C THR A 92 4.94 12.41 -6.01
N PHE A 93 4.33 11.31 -5.58
CA PHE A 93 4.41 10.03 -6.26
C PHE A 93 3.88 10.14 -7.69
N ARG A 94 2.69 10.73 -7.89
CA ARG A 94 2.09 10.93 -9.21
C ARG A 94 2.99 11.79 -10.11
N ALA A 95 3.58 12.85 -9.56
CA ALA A 95 4.44 13.76 -10.31
C ALA A 95 5.80 13.13 -10.69
N THR A 96 6.33 12.22 -9.88
CA THR A 96 7.75 11.79 -10.01
C THR A 96 7.92 10.32 -10.38
N GLN A 97 7.10 9.41 -9.84
CA GLN A 97 7.31 7.96 -9.93
C GLN A 97 6.18 7.23 -10.67
N GLY A 98 4.97 7.77 -10.65
CA GLY A 98 3.77 7.10 -11.13
C GLY A 98 3.26 7.56 -12.50
N ALA A 99 3.98 8.46 -13.18
CA ALA A 99 3.59 9.00 -14.50
C ALA A 99 2.14 9.54 -14.53
N GLY A 100 1.76 10.28 -13.49
CA GLY A 100 0.41 10.83 -13.29
C GLY A 100 -0.58 9.89 -12.57
N TYR A 101 -0.21 8.62 -12.39
CA TYR A 101 -0.94 7.62 -11.59
C TYR A 101 -0.28 7.37 -10.24
N GLY A 102 -0.95 6.60 -9.41
CA GLY A 102 -0.51 6.17 -8.09
C GLY A 102 -1.15 6.97 -6.96
N PRO A 103 -0.87 6.57 -5.71
CA PRO A 103 0.09 5.52 -5.32
C PRO A 103 -0.35 4.08 -5.67
N PHE A 104 0.62 3.15 -5.67
CA PHE A 104 0.42 1.74 -6.04
C PHE A 104 0.41 0.81 -4.82
N PHE A 105 -0.50 -0.16 -4.82
CA PHE A 105 -0.75 -1.04 -3.67
C PHE A 105 -0.77 -2.52 -4.05
N TYR A 106 -0.40 -3.37 -3.08
CA TYR A 106 -0.62 -4.81 -3.08
C TYR A 106 -1.68 -5.13 -2.02
N LEU A 107 -2.80 -5.72 -2.39
CA LEU A 107 -3.93 -5.97 -1.50
C LEU A 107 -3.94 -7.43 -1.01
N PRO A 108 -3.64 -7.70 0.28
CA PRO A 108 -3.44 -9.05 0.76
C PRO A 108 -4.73 -9.71 1.26
N LYS A 109 -4.72 -11.04 1.28
CA LYS A 109 -5.59 -11.93 2.06
C LYS A 109 -7.10 -11.67 1.96
N MET A 110 -7.56 -11.12 0.84
CA MET A 110 -9.01 -11.02 0.61
C MET A 110 -9.60 -12.42 0.40
N GLU A 111 -10.81 -12.66 0.91
CA GLU A 111 -11.52 -13.91 0.73
C GLU A 111 -12.72 -13.77 -0.22
N HIS A 112 -13.32 -12.59 -0.32
CA HIS A 112 -14.49 -12.35 -1.17
C HIS A 112 -14.32 -11.12 -2.08
N SER A 113 -14.89 -11.17 -3.29
CA SER A 113 -15.03 -9.99 -4.18
C SER A 113 -15.68 -8.77 -3.51
N ARG A 114 -16.53 -8.95 -2.50
CA ARG A 114 -17.10 -7.86 -1.70
C ARG A 114 -16.04 -7.08 -0.92
N GLU A 115 -14.93 -7.70 -0.54
CA GLU A 115 -13.80 -7.01 0.08
C GLU A 115 -13.04 -6.16 -0.95
N ALA A 116 -12.95 -6.64 -2.20
CA ALA A 116 -12.44 -5.85 -3.32
C ALA A 116 -13.33 -4.63 -3.59
N LYS A 117 -14.66 -4.79 -3.47
CA LYS A 117 -15.61 -3.66 -3.52
C LYS A 117 -15.35 -2.64 -2.42
N ILE A 118 -15.08 -3.08 -1.20
CA ILE A 118 -14.76 -2.18 -0.08
C ILE A 118 -13.48 -1.39 -0.40
N TRP A 119 -12.42 -2.04 -0.88
CA TRP A 119 -11.20 -1.35 -1.34
C TRP A 119 -11.50 -0.33 -2.45
N ASN A 120 -12.31 -0.68 -3.44
CA ASN A 120 -12.70 0.27 -4.49
C ASN A 120 -13.39 1.51 -3.90
N CYS A 121 -14.28 1.34 -2.92
CA CYS A 121 -14.94 2.47 -2.25
C CYS A 121 -13.95 3.35 -1.47
N VAL A 122 -12.96 2.73 -0.80
CA VAL A 122 -11.87 3.43 -0.11
C VAL A 122 -11.05 4.26 -1.10
N PHE A 123 -10.68 3.68 -2.24
CA PHE A 123 -9.92 4.38 -3.29
C PHE A 123 -10.71 5.54 -3.88
N GLU A 124 -11.96 5.32 -4.30
CA GLU A 124 -12.82 6.38 -4.85
C GLU A 124 -12.98 7.53 -3.85
N LYS A 125 -13.14 7.23 -2.56
CA LYS A 125 -13.23 8.23 -1.50
C LYS A 125 -11.92 9.00 -1.34
N ALA A 126 -10.79 8.32 -1.34
CA ALA A 126 -9.47 8.95 -1.21
C ALA A 126 -9.16 9.85 -2.41
N GLU A 127 -9.43 9.40 -3.63
CA GLU A 127 -9.25 10.17 -4.86
C GLU A 127 -10.13 11.41 -4.90
N ALA A 128 -11.42 11.26 -4.58
CA ALA A 128 -12.35 12.39 -4.50
C ALA A 128 -11.91 13.40 -3.44
N THR A 129 -11.43 12.93 -2.28
CA THR A 129 -10.96 13.79 -1.19
C THR A 129 -9.69 14.55 -1.58
N ALA A 130 -8.79 13.92 -2.32
CA ALA A 130 -7.57 14.55 -2.84
C ALA A 130 -7.82 15.40 -4.10
N GLY A 131 -9.04 15.38 -4.67
CA GLY A 131 -9.36 16.10 -5.91
C GLY A 131 -8.61 15.55 -7.14
N ILE A 132 -8.21 14.28 -7.13
CA ILE A 132 -7.49 13.63 -8.23
C ILE A 132 -8.44 12.79 -9.10
N ARG A 133 -7.99 12.46 -10.31
CA ARG A 133 -8.80 11.71 -11.28
C ARG A 133 -9.15 10.32 -10.74
N LYS A 134 -10.39 9.87 -10.94
CA LYS A 134 -10.80 8.48 -10.67
C LYS A 134 -9.87 7.47 -11.36
N GLY A 135 -9.44 6.43 -10.64
CA GLY A 135 -8.54 5.40 -11.16
C GLY A 135 -7.07 5.84 -11.22
N SER A 136 -6.71 6.87 -10.47
CA SER A 136 -5.32 7.26 -10.23
C SER A 136 -4.62 6.22 -9.36
N ILE A 137 -5.23 5.81 -8.25
CA ILE A 137 -4.72 4.75 -7.38
C ILE A 137 -4.72 3.43 -8.14
N ARG A 138 -3.66 2.63 -8.01
CA ARG A 138 -3.58 1.30 -8.63
C ARG A 138 -3.35 0.20 -7.61
N GLY A 139 -4.02 -0.94 -7.75
CA GLY A 139 -3.92 -2.09 -6.87
C GLY A 139 -3.68 -3.40 -7.62
N THR A 140 -2.73 -4.20 -7.14
CA THR A 140 -2.58 -5.63 -7.49
C THR A 140 -3.15 -6.46 -6.34
N VAL A 141 -4.04 -7.41 -6.63
CA VAL A 141 -4.62 -8.28 -5.61
C VAL A 141 -3.80 -9.56 -5.47
N LEU A 142 -3.49 -9.96 -4.24
CA LEU A 142 -2.93 -11.28 -3.96
C LEU A 142 -4.06 -12.30 -3.91
N ILE A 143 -4.04 -13.26 -4.84
CA ILE A 143 -4.89 -14.46 -4.79
C ILE A 143 -4.13 -15.50 -3.97
N GLU A 144 -4.30 -15.39 -2.66
CA GLU A 144 -3.59 -16.18 -1.65
C GLU A 144 -4.52 -16.83 -0.62
N THR A 145 -5.83 -16.84 -0.90
CA THR A 145 -6.84 -17.52 -0.08
C THR A 145 -7.62 -18.50 -0.95
N LEU A 146 -8.07 -19.60 -0.35
CA LEU A 146 -8.89 -20.58 -1.06
C LEU A 146 -10.21 -19.98 -1.56
N PRO A 147 -10.94 -19.14 -0.81
CA PRO A 147 -12.17 -18.53 -1.31
C PRO A 147 -11.95 -17.59 -2.51
N ALA A 148 -10.86 -16.81 -2.54
CA ALA A 148 -10.62 -15.83 -3.60
C ALA A 148 -10.35 -16.46 -4.97
N VAL A 149 -9.80 -17.68 -5.03
CA VAL A 149 -9.52 -18.35 -6.32
C VAL A 149 -10.80 -18.63 -7.12
N PHE A 150 -11.95 -18.75 -6.44
CA PHE A 150 -13.26 -18.95 -7.08
C PHE A 150 -13.96 -17.64 -7.46
N GLN A 151 -13.36 -16.48 -7.16
CA GLN A 151 -13.96 -15.17 -7.35
C GLN A 151 -13.02 -14.17 -8.05
N MET A 152 -12.03 -14.67 -8.79
CA MET A 152 -10.98 -13.83 -9.38
C MET A 152 -11.53 -12.81 -10.37
N ASP A 153 -12.52 -13.19 -11.19
CA ASP A 153 -13.11 -12.29 -12.17
C ASP A 153 -13.98 -11.23 -11.50
N GLU A 154 -14.74 -11.59 -10.47
CA GLU A 154 -15.52 -10.67 -9.66
C GLU A 154 -14.62 -9.69 -8.89
N ILE A 155 -13.49 -10.14 -8.35
CA ILE A 155 -12.48 -9.28 -7.73
C ILE A 155 -11.94 -8.26 -8.73
N LEU A 156 -11.60 -8.70 -9.95
CA LEU A 156 -11.14 -7.81 -11.01
C LEU A 156 -12.23 -6.82 -11.43
N TYR A 157 -13.47 -7.27 -11.53
CA TYR A 157 -14.61 -6.44 -11.88
C TYR A 157 -14.87 -5.35 -10.84
N GLU A 158 -14.82 -5.70 -9.55
CA GLU A 158 -15.07 -4.75 -8.47
C GLU A 158 -13.97 -3.69 -8.34
N LEU A 159 -12.74 -4.03 -8.73
CA LEU A 159 -11.59 -3.12 -8.77
C LEU A 159 -11.26 -2.58 -10.17
N ARG A 160 -12.12 -2.77 -11.20
CA ARG A 160 -11.77 -2.53 -12.62
C ARG A 160 -11.16 -1.17 -12.95
N ASP A 161 -11.55 -0.12 -12.22
CA ASP A 161 -11.02 1.24 -12.44
C ASP A 161 -9.62 1.43 -11.83
N HIS A 162 -9.23 0.59 -10.86
CA HIS A 162 -8.00 0.67 -10.07
C HIS A 162 -7.09 -0.56 -10.23
N SER A 163 -7.57 -1.66 -10.82
CA SER A 163 -6.82 -2.92 -10.91
C SER A 163 -5.65 -2.82 -11.89
N VAL A 164 -4.53 -3.42 -11.51
CA VAL A 164 -3.38 -3.69 -12.40
C VAL A 164 -3.01 -5.18 -12.42
N GLY A 165 -3.94 -6.05 -11.99
CA GLY A 165 -3.84 -7.49 -12.11
C GLY A 165 -3.89 -8.25 -10.78
N LEU A 166 -3.57 -9.54 -10.88
CA LEU A 166 -3.57 -10.50 -9.79
C LEU A 166 -2.15 -11.06 -9.57
N ASN A 167 -1.87 -11.54 -8.37
CA ASN A 167 -0.62 -12.19 -8.00
C ASN A 167 -0.89 -13.53 -7.31
N CYS A 168 -0.17 -14.58 -7.69
CA CYS A 168 -0.24 -15.89 -7.03
C CYS A 168 0.78 -15.96 -5.89
N GLY A 169 0.33 -16.40 -4.71
CA GLY A 169 1.19 -16.63 -3.54
C GLY A 169 1.52 -18.11 -3.30
N ARG A 170 2.67 -18.35 -2.66
CA ARG A 170 2.99 -19.59 -1.94
C ARG A 170 3.85 -19.23 -0.74
N TRP A 171 3.56 -19.81 0.42
CA TRP A 171 4.34 -19.66 1.65
C TRP A 171 5.63 -20.48 1.64
#